data_AF-A0A7S2Q7F2-F1
#
_entry.id   AF-A0A7S2Q7F2-F1
#
_cell.length_a   1.000
_cell.length_b   1.000
_cell.length_c   1.000
_cell.angle_alpha   90.00
_cell.angle_beta   90.00
_cell.angle_gamma   90.00
#
_symmetry.space_group_name_H-M   'P 1'
#
loop_
_entity.id
_entity.type
_entity.pdbx_description
1 polymer ?
#
loop_
_entity_poly.entity_id
_entity_poly.type
_entity_poly.pdbx_seq_one_letter_code
_entity_poly.pdbx_strand_id
1 'polypeptide(L)'
;AKAAKLFPRPAAGLLRPVVHPPTQRYNMKLRLGKGFTLEELREAKIPPKLAPTIGIAVDHRRRNKCAESLQANVSRLKVYKSKLLVFPKKSGKKGVKKGDTPKSELQNVAQNTCKEIIPVERPQLRIKARAITADEKEASAYKKMKKARTDKKYFGAKKKKAEEGKAEK
;
A
#
# COMPACT_ATOMS: atom_id res chain seq x y z
N ALA A 1 22.27 -21.09 2.35
CA ALA A 1 21.94 -21.52 3.73
C ALA A 1 20.51 -21.16 4.17
N LYS A 2 20.12 -19.88 4.26
CA LYS A 2 18.82 -19.46 4.83
C LYS A 2 17.58 -19.98 4.09
N ALA A 3 17.58 -19.98 2.75
CA ALA A 3 16.42 -20.41 1.95
C ALA A 3 16.06 -21.89 2.18
N ALA A 4 17.06 -22.78 2.14
CA ALA A 4 16.89 -24.21 2.39
C ALA A 4 16.30 -24.50 3.78
N LYS A 5 16.72 -23.77 4.82
CA LYS A 5 16.18 -23.91 6.19
C LYS A 5 14.71 -23.47 6.30
N LEU A 6 14.28 -22.52 5.48
CA LEU A 6 12.91 -21.98 5.50
C LEU A 6 11.95 -22.72 4.57
N PHE A 7 12.46 -23.59 3.69
CA PHE A 7 11.65 -24.34 2.75
C PHE A 7 10.48 -25.04 3.47
N PRO A 8 9.23 -24.90 2.99
CA PRO A 8 8.81 -24.35 1.69
C PRO A 8 8.47 -22.84 1.67
N ARG A 9 8.68 -22.10 2.77
CA ARG A 9 8.28 -20.68 2.88
C ARG A 9 9.13 -19.77 1.97
N PRO A 10 8.59 -18.65 1.46
CA PRO A 10 9.34 -17.69 0.65
C PRO A 10 10.62 -17.17 1.31
N ALA A 11 11.71 -17.07 0.56
CA ALA A 11 13.02 -16.65 1.08
C ALA A 11 13.06 -15.16 1.48
N ALA A 12 12.21 -14.34 0.86
CA ALA A 12 12.07 -12.90 1.14
C ALA A 12 11.52 -12.57 2.54
N GLY A 13 10.96 -13.56 3.25
CA GLY A 13 10.40 -13.38 4.60
C GLY A 13 8.89 -13.10 4.59
N LEU A 14 8.47 -12.03 5.25
CA LEU A 14 7.05 -11.66 5.40
C LEU A 14 6.58 -10.70 4.30
N LEU A 15 5.31 -10.81 3.91
CA LEU A 15 4.66 -9.84 3.04
C LEU A 15 4.61 -8.47 3.73
N ARG A 16 5.05 -7.45 2.99
CA ARG A 16 5.06 -6.05 3.43
C ARG A 16 4.10 -5.21 2.57
N PRO A 17 3.46 -4.17 3.16
CA PRO A 17 2.57 -3.26 2.44
C PRO A 17 3.33 -2.32 1.53
N VAL A 18 2.61 -1.71 0.60
CA VAL A 18 3.08 -0.59 -0.21
C VAL A 18 2.85 0.71 0.56
N VAL A 19 3.91 1.52 0.69
CA VAL A 19 3.89 2.76 1.47
C VAL A 19 4.64 3.86 0.74
N HIS A 20 4.14 5.10 0.86
CA HIS A 20 4.81 6.30 0.40
C HIS A 20 5.83 6.81 1.44
N PRO A 21 7.05 7.22 1.04
CA PRO A 21 7.97 7.96 1.89
C PRO A 21 7.36 9.30 2.39
N PRO A 22 7.76 9.78 3.59
CA PRO A 22 7.08 10.90 4.25
C PRO A 22 7.44 12.29 3.71
N THR A 23 8.51 12.44 2.92
CA THR A 23 8.99 13.75 2.47
C THR A 23 8.46 14.12 1.09
N GLN A 24 8.29 15.41 0.82
CA GLN A 24 7.79 15.92 -0.46
C GLN A 24 8.64 15.47 -1.66
N ARG A 25 9.96 15.34 -1.49
CA ARG A 25 10.88 14.87 -2.55
C ARG A 25 10.65 13.41 -2.94
N TYR A 26 10.23 12.56 -1.99
CA TYR A 26 10.17 11.11 -2.19
C TYR A 26 8.76 10.53 -2.11
N ASN A 27 7.74 11.32 -1.82
CA ASN A 27 6.35 10.86 -1.71
C ASN A 27 5.82 10.22 -3.01
N MET A 28 6.39 10.54 -4.17
CA MET A 28 6.05 9.94 -5.46
C MET A 28 6.65 8.54 -5.67
N LYS A 29 7.60 8.12 -4.83
CA LYS A 29 8.15 6.76 -4.87
C LYS A 29 7.29 5.83 -4.03
N LEU A 30 7.21 4.57 -4.45
CA LEU A 30 6.64 3.48 -3.65
C LEU A 30 7.76 2.63 -3.05
N ARG A 31 7.56 2.17 -1.82
CA ARG A 31 8.46 1.22 -1.15
C ARG A 31 7.67 0.20 -0.33
N LEU A 32 8.35 -0.88 0.02
CA LEU A 32 7.83 -1.84 0.99
C LEU A 32 7.98 -1.27 2.42
N GLY A 33 6.87 -1.22 3.14
CA GLY A 33 6.80 -0.73 4.51
C GLY A 33 7.24 -1.76 5.58
N LYS A 34 6.96 -1.44 6.84
CA LYS A 34 7.23 -2.34 7.98
C LYS A 34 6.19 -3.45 8.09
N GLY A 35 4.90 -3.10 8.01
CA GLY A 35 3.79 -4.04 8.14
C GLY A 35 2.43 -3.40 7.88
N PHE A 36 1.43 -4.24 7.64
CA PHE A 36 0.04 -3.86 7.41
C PHE A 36 -0.60 -3.31 8.68
N THR A 37 -1.49 -2.34 8.51
CA THR A 37 -2.30 -1.77 9.60
C THR A 37 -3.42 -2.72 10.00
N LEU A 38 -3.99 -2.49 11.18
CA LEU A 38 -5.16 -3.25 11.63
C LEU A 38 -6.40 -3.00 10.76
N GLU A 39 -6.53 -1.80 10.20
CA GLU A 39 -7.63 -1.42 9.31
C GLU A 39 -7.56 -2.20 7.98
N GLU A 40 -6.38 -2.22 7.34
CA GLU A 40 -6.16 -2.99 6.10
C GLU A 40 -6.44 -4.49 6.32
N LEU A 41 -5.99 -5.05 7.45
CA LEU A 41 -6.24 -6.45 7.79
C LEU A 41 -7.73 -6.73 8.03
N ARG A 42 -8.44 -5.81 8.69
CA ARG A 42 -9.88 -5.92 8.94
C ARG A 42 -10.65 -5.94 7.62
N GLU A 43 -10.33 -5.05 6.70
CA GLU A 43 -10.99 -4.97 5.39
C GLU A 43 -10.66 -6.17 4.49
N ALA A 44 -9.44 -6.72 4.60
CA ALA A 44 -9.06 -7.97 3.94
C ALA A 44 -9.62 -9.24 4.62
N LYS A 45 -10.36 -9.10 5.73
CA LYS A 45 -10.89 -10.20 6.54
C LYS A 45 -9.78 -11.16 7.02
N ILE A 46 -8.68 -10.61 7.50
CA ILE A 46 -7.54 -11.35 8.06
C ILE A 46 -7.41 -10.99 9.55
N PRO A 47 -7.59 -11.94 10.48
CA PRO A 47 -7.37 -11.69 11.90
C PRO A 47 -5.91 -11.26 12.19
N PRO A 48 -5.68 -10.22 13.02
CA PRO A 48 -4.32 -9.73 13.29
C PRO A 48 -3.37 -10.78 13.89
N LYS A 49 -3.90 -11.71 14.69
CA LYS A 49 -3.13 -12.81 15.29
C LYS A 49 -2.76 -13.89 14.27
N LEU A 50 -3.59 -14.09 13.24
CA LEU A 50 -3.34 -15.06 12.16
C LEU A 50 -2.35 -14.51 11.13
N ALA A 51 -2.35 -13.21 10.88
CA ALA A 51 -1.47 -12.56 9.89
C ALA A 51 0.01 -12.98 9.99
N PRO A 52 0.69 -12.90 11.16
CA PRO A 52 2.11 -13.29 11.24
C PRO A 52 2.34 -14.79 11.03
N THR A 53 1.37 -15.66 11.35
CA THR A 53 1.52 -17.11 11.17
C THR A 53 1.46 -17.51 9.69
N ILE A 54 0.67 -16.79 8.90
CA ILE A 54 0.55 -17.00 7.45
C ILE A 54 1.55 -16.17 6.64
N GLY A 55 2.50 -15.49 7.28
CA GLY A 55 3.58 -14.79 6.58
C GLY A 55 3.30 -13.31 6.24
N ILE A 56 2.39 -12.64 6.95
CA ILE A 56 2.06 -11.22 6.75
C ILE A 56 2.62 -10.38 7.91
N ALA A 57 3.38 -9.34 7.60
CA ALA A 57 3.91 -8.43 8.62
C ALA A 57 2.82 -7.46 9.11
N VAL A 58 2.74 -7.23 10.43
CA VAL A 58 1.75 -6.33 11.04
C VAL A 58 2.47 -5.15 11.69
N ASP A 59 1.95 -3.93 11.48
CA ASP A 59 2.42 -2.71 12.14
C ASP A 59 1.23 -1.93 12.68
N HIS A 60 0.90 -2.17 13.95
CA HIS A 60 -0.23 -1.54 14.64
C HIS A 60 -0.04 -0.02 14.88
N ARG A 61 1.17 0.51 14.66
CA ARG A 61 1.47 1.94 14.87
C ARG A 61 1.14 2.81 13.66
N ARG A 62 1.13 2.24 12.45
CA ARG A 62 0.82 2.98 11.23
C ARG A 62 -0.69 3.26 11.15
N ARG A 63 -1.04 4.47 10.71
CA ARG A 63 -2.44 4.91 10.51
C ARG A 63 -2.66 5.21 9.04
N ASN A 64 -3.83 4.88 8.50
CA ASN A 64 -4.19 5.26 7.13
C ASN A 64 -4.89 6.62 7.16
N LYS A 65 -4.53 7.48 6.20
CA LYS A 65 -5.16 8.80 6.00
C LYS A 65 -5.80 8.94 4.61
N CYS A 66 -5.43 8.07 3.68
CA CYS A 66 -5.85 8.12 2.29
C CYS A 66 -6.55 6.81 1.91
N ALA A 67 -7.73 6.92 1.31
CA ALA A 67 -8.53 5.78 0.87
C ALA A 67 -7.81 4.96 -0.22
N GLU A 68 -7.09 5.61 -1.14
CA GLU A 68 -6.41 4.88 -2.21
C GLU A 68 -5.32 3.95 -1.66
N SER A 69 -4.58 4.43 -0.64
CA SER A 69 -3.51 3.64 -0.01
C SER A 69 -4.04 2.42 0.74
N LEU A 70 -5.19 2.59 1.41
CA LEU A 70 -5.91 1.51 2.08
C LEU A 70 -6.34 0.45 1.04
N GLN A 71 -7.03 0.88 -0.03
CA GLN A 71 -7.51 -0.03 -1.07
C GLN A 71 -6.37 -0.76 -1.79
N ALA A 72 -5.27 -0.09 -2.11
CA ALA A 72 -4.10 -0.71 -2.74
C ALA A 72 -3.50 -1.82 -1.87
N ASN A 73 -3.38 -1.58 -0.56
CA ASN A 73 -2.85 -2.57 0.38
C ASN A 73 -3.84 -3.72 0.66
N VAL A 74 -5.14 -3.44 0.70
CA VAL A 74 -6.19 -4.47 0.80
C VAL A 74 -6.17 -5.37 -0.44
N SER A 75 -6.09 -4.79 -1.64
CA SER A 75 -5.94 -5.54 -2.88
C SER A 75 -4.67 -6.40 -2.86
N ARG A 76 -3.55 -5.86 -2.37
CA ARG A 76 -2.30 -6.63 -2.19
C ARG A 76 -2.47 -7.81 -1.22
N LEU A 77 -3.20 -7.64 -0.11
CA LEU A 77 -3.51 -8.72 0.82
C LEU A 77 -4.39 -9.80 0.18
N LYS A 78 -5.39 -9.40 -0.63
CA LYS A 78 -6.26 -10.33 -1.36
C LYS A 78 -5.47 -11.14 -2.39
N VAL A 79 -4.60 -10.50 -3.16
CA VAL A 79 -3.71 -11.16 -4.12
C VAL A 79 -2.74 -12.12 -3.42
N TYR A 80 -2.22 -11.75 -2.25
CA TYR A 80 -1.39 -12.67 -1.46
C TYR A 80 -2.18 -13.87 -0.99
N LYS A 81 -3.38 -13.65 -0.45
CA LYS A 81 -4.25 -14.73 0.06
C LYS A 81 -4.67 -15.70 -1.04
N SER A 82 -4.90 -15.24 -2.27
CA SER A 82 -5.22 -16.13 -3.38
C SER A 82 -4.04 -16.97 -3.86
N LYS A 83 -2.81 -16.51 -3.64
CA LYS A 83 -1.56 -17.22 -4.03
C LYS A 83 -0.94 -18.03 -2.87
N LEU A 84 -1.50 -17.94 -1.67
CA LEU A 84 -0.95 -18.57 -0.48
C LEU A 84 -1.32 -20.06 -0.47
N LEU A 85 -0.31 -20.92 -0.41
CA LEU A 85 -0.47 -22.36 -0.16
C LEU A 85 -0.12 -22.65 1.31
N VAL A 86 -1.07 -23.23 2.04
CA VAL A 86 -0.93 -23.54 3.48
C VAL A 86 -0.76 -25.04 3.63
N PHE A 87 0.40 -25.45 4.16
CA PHE A 87 0.69 -26.85 4.43
C PHE A 87 0.05 -27.29 5.75
N PRO A 88 -0.59 -28.48 5.80
CA PRO A 88 -1.05 -29.08 7.05
C PRO A 88 0.10 -29.24 8.05
N LYS A 89 -0.16 -28.97 9.33
CA LYS A 89 0.85 -29.10 10.41
C LYS A 89 1.26 -30.56 10.65
N LYS A 90 0.34 -31.51 10.45
CA LYS A 90 0.56 -32.94 10.62
C LYS A 90 0.29 -33.68 9.31
N SER A 91 0.96 -34.80 9.11
CA SER A 91 0.70 -35.70 7.99
C SER A 91 -0.60 -36.48 8.16
N GLY A 92 -1.18 -36.94 7.04
CA GLY A 92 -2.39 -37.77 7.02
C GLY A 92 -3.70 -37.00 7.15
N LYS A 93 -4.83 -37.70 6.93
CA LYS A 93 -6.18 -37.09 6.89
C LYS A 93 -6.54 -36.32 8.17
N LYS A 94 -6.13 -36.82 9.34
CA LYS A 94 -6.39 -36.17 10.65
C LYS A 94 -5.59 -34.87 10.86
N GLY A 95 -4.59 -34.61 10.01
CA GLY A 95 -3.76 -33.40 10.07
C GLY A 95 -4.28 -32.23 9.26
N VAL A 96 -5.17 -32.49 8.29
CA VAL A 96 -5.74 -31.48 7.38
C VAL A 96 -6.89 -30.77 8.07
N LYS A 97 -6.78 -29.45 8.18
CA LYS A 97 -7.79 -28.56 8.77
C LYS A 97 -8.42 -27.68 7.71
N LYS A 98 -9.54 -27.02 8.09
CA LYS A 98 -10.19 -26.00 7.25
C LYS A 98 -9.19 -24.88 6.95
N GLY A 99 -8.90 -24.68 5.67
CA GLY A 99 -7.96 -23.66 5.17
C GLY A 99 -6.57 -24.20 4.80
N ASP A 100 -6.30 -25.49 5.03
CA ASP A 100 -5.12 -26.14 4.46
C ASP A 100 -5.35 -26.42 2.96
N THR A 101 -4.27 -26.36 2.19
CA THR A 101 -4.26 -26.67 0.76
C THR A 101 -4.34 -28.19 0.55
N PRO A 102 -5.11 -28.69 -0.43
CA PRO A 102 -5.19 -30.11 -0.71
C PRO A 102 -3.83 -30.68 -1.14
N LYS A 103 -3.57 -31.95 -0.80
CA LYS A 103 -2.27 -32.60 -1.07
C LYS A 103 -1.91 -32.61 -2.56
N SER A 104 -2.90 -32.62 -3.46
CA SER A 104 -2.70 -32.54 -4.92
C SER A 104 -1.97 -31.27 -5.36
N GLU A 105 -2.31 -30.13 -4.78
CA GLU A 105 -1.71 -28.82 -5.09
C GLU A 105 -0.37 -28.60 -4.38
N LEU A 106 -0.04 -29.41 -3.37
CA LEU A 106 1.19 -29.30 -2.60
C LEU A 106 2.36 -30.12 -3.18
N GLN A 107 2.13 -30.91 -4.21
CA GLN A 107 3.19 -31.68 -4.86
C GLN A 107 4.06 -30.77 -5.72
N ASN A 108 5.39 -30.89 -5.59
CA ASN A 108 6.39 -30.20 -6.41
C ASN A 108 6.31 -28.65 -6.38
N VAL A 109 5.76 -28.08 -5.30
CA VAL A 109 5.69 -26.62 -5.14
C VAL A 109 7.10 -26.06 -4.98
N ALA A 110 7.51 -25.22 -5.94
CA ALA A 110 8.77 -24.50 -5.87
C ALA A 110 8.74 -23.40 -4.80
N GLN A 111 9.87 -23.22 -4.10
CA GLN A 111 10.03 -22.12 -3.16
C GLN A 111 10.17 -20.80 -3.93
N ASN A 112 9.43 -19.77 -3.50
CA ASN A 112 9.67 -18.42 -4.00
C ASN A 112 11.00 -17.88 -3.44
N THR A 113 12.02 -17.83 -4.29
CA THR A 113 13.37 -17.32 -3.99
C THR A 113 13.59 -15.87 -4.45
N CYS A 114 12.57 -15.22 -5.01
CA CYS A 114 12.66 -13.82 -5.43
C CYS A 114 12.93 -12.90 -4.22
N LYS A 115 13.52 -11.73 -4.49
CA LYS A 115 13.83 -10.71 -3.48
C LYS A 115 12.57 -10.20 -2.75
N GLU A 116 11.45 -10.12 -3.46
CA GLU A 116 10.16 -9.70 -2.94
C GLU A 116 9.12 -10.78 -3.23
N ILE A 117 8.20 -11.03 -2.30
CA ILE A 117 7.16 -12.06 -2.46
C ILE A 117 6.20 -11.70 -3.60
N ILE A 118 5.73 -10.46 -3.59
CA ILE A 118 4.92 -9.85 -4.64
C ILE A 118 5.60 -8.53 -4.97
N PRO A 119 6.23 -8.39 -6.14
CA PRO A 119 6.87 -7.16 -6.55
C PRO A 119 5.89 -5.97 -6.52
N VAL A 120 6.40 -4.79 -6.19
CA VAL A 120 5.64 -3.55 -6.35
C VAL A 120 5.83 -3.03 -7.76
N GLU A 121 4.77 -3.06 -8.56
CA GLU A 121 4.80 -2.50 -9.89
C GLU A 121 5.05 -0.99 -9.82
N ARG A 122 5.93 -0.50 -10.70
CA ARG A 122 6.13 0.94 -10.89
C ARG A 122 5.23 1.35 -12.05
N PRO A 123 4.08 1.99 -11.80
CA PRO A 123 3.17 2.36 -12.86
C PRO A 123 3.88 3.33 -13.81
N GLN A 124 4.00 2.94 -15.07
CA GLN A 124 4.41 3.84 -16.15
C GLN A 124 3.15 4.43 -16.77
N LEU A 125 2.83 5.67 -16.42
CA LEU A 125 1.75 6.41 -17.08
C LEU A 125 2.26 6.89 -18.44
N ARG A 126 1.99 6.13 -19.49
CA ARG A 126 2.19 6.58 -20.88
C ARG A 126 0.95 7.35 -21.31
N ILE A 127 1.07 8.68 -21.38
CA ILE A 127 0.01 9.55 -21.86
C ILE A 127 0.11 9.60 -23.39
N LYS A 128 -0.99 9.34 -24.10
CA LYS A 128 -1.06 9.50 -25.55
C LYS A 128 -1.02 10.98 -25.91
N ALA A 129 -0.37 11.32 -27.02
CA ALA A 129 -0.42 12.68 -27.55
C ALA A 129 -1.88 13.06 -27.85
N ARG A 130 -2.28 14.27 -27.44
CA ARG A 130 -3.59 14.85 -27.72
C ARG A 130 -3.44 16.31 -28.12
N ALA A 131 -4.39 16.81 -28.88
CA ALA A 131 -4.46 18.24 -29.19
C ALA A 131 -4.68 19.05 -27.90
N ILE A 132 -4.01 20.20 -27.81
CA ILE A 132 -4.15 21.15 -26.69
C ILE A 132 -5.48 21.88 -26.86
N THR A 133 -6.31 21.88 -25.81
CA THR A 133 -7.62 22.57 -25.82
C THR A 133 -7.46 24.10 -25.77
N ALA A 134 -8.48 24.85 -26.17
CA ALA A 134 -8.45 26.32 -26.10
C ALA A 134 -8.20 26.81 -24.66
N ASP A 135 -8.91 26.25 -23.68
CA ASP A 135 -8.76 26.58 -22.26
C ASP A 135 -7.32 26.36 -21.74
N GLU A 136 -6.65 25.29 -22.20
CA GLU A 136 -5.26 25.00 -21.82
C GLU A 136 -4.27 26.01 -22.42
N LYS A 137 -4.57 26.57 -23.60
CA LYS A 137 -3.75 27.61 -24.23
C LYS A 137 -3.91 28.96 -23.52
N GLU A 138 -5.12 29.29 -23.10
CA GLU A 138 -5.42 30.54 -22.40
C GLU A 138 -4.94 30.52 -20.93
N ALA A 139 -4.89 29.33 -20.31
CA ALA A 139 -4.47 29.17 -18.93
C ALA A 139 -2.98 29.50 -18.71
N SER A 140 -2.71 30.57 -17.95
CA SER A 140 -1.34 30.92 -17.55
C SER A 140 -0.91 30.23 -16.24
N ALA A 141 -0.07 29.20 -16.37
CA ALA A 141 0.51 28.47 -15.22
C ALA A 141 1.33 29.39 -14.30
N TYR A 142 2.12 30.32 -14.87
CA TYR A 142 2.93 31.28 -14.10
C TYR A 142 2.07 32.18 -13.20
N LYS A 143 1.04 32.82 -13.76
CA LYS A 143 0.14 33.70 -13.00
C LYS A 143 -0.56 32.92 -11.88
N LYS A 144 -1.02 31.70 -12.15
CA LYS A 144 -1.67 30.81 -11.17
C LYS A 144 -0.73 30.47 -10.00
N MET A 145 0.52 30.08 -10.29
CA MET A 145 1.52 29.79 -9.26
C MET A 145 1.87 31.02 -8.42
N LYS A 146 2.03 32.19 -9.05
CA LYS A 146 2.33 33.45 -8.34
C LYS A 146 1.18 33.85 -7.41
N LYS A 147 -0.07 33.80 -7.90
CA LYS A 147 -1.27 34.06 -7.09
C LYS A 147 -1.37 33.11 -5.89
N ALA A 148 -1.18 31.81 -6.09
CA ALA A 148 -1.20 30.82 -5.00
C ALA A 148 -0.13 31.09 -3.93
N ARG A 149 1.08 31.53 -4.32
CA ARG A 149 2.14 31.94 -3.38
C ARG A 149 1.72 33.18 -2.58
N THR A 150 1.17 34.19 -3.26
CA THR A 150 0.66 35.42 -2.63
C THR A 150 -0.46 35.09 -1.65
N ASP A 151 -1.45 34.30 -2.05
CA ASP A 151 -2.58 33.93 -1.20
C ASP A 151 -2.12 33.14 0.03
N LYS A 152 -1.17 32.20 -0.12
CA LYS A 152 -0.56 31.50 1.03
C LYS A 152 0.17 32.47 1.96
N LYS A 153 0.94 33.43 1.43
CA LYS A 153 1.69 34.42 2.22
C LYS A 153 0.77 35.33 3.03
N TYR A 154 -0.30 35.82 2.41
CA TYR A 154 -1.21 36.80 3.02
C TYR A 154 -2.46 36.19 3.66
N PHE A 155 -2.61 34.86 3.69
CA PHE A 155 -3.79 34.17 4.24
C PHE A 155 -4.11 34.63 5.67
N GLY A 156 -3.12 34.66 6.56
CA GLY A 156 -3.32 35.05 7.96
C GLY A 156 -3.76 36.51 8.11
N ALA A 157 -3.12 37.43 7.39
CA ALA A 157 -3.47 38.85 7.42
C ALA A 157 -4.88 39.11 6.85
N LYS A 158 -5.24 38.43 5.75
CA LYS A 158 -6.58 38.51 5.17
C LYS A 158 -7.63 37.93 6.11
N LYS A 159 -7.33 36.81 6.77
CA LYS A 159 -8.24 36.18 7.75
C LYS A 159 -8.48 37.11 8.95
N LYS A 160 -7.43 37.67 9.53
CA LYS A 160 -7.53 38.62 10.66
C LYS A 160 -8.40 39.83 10.29
N LYS A 161 -8.13 40.49 9.16
CA LYS A 161 -8.95 41.61 8.67
C LYS A 161 -10.41 41.23 8.45
N ALA A 162 -10.67 40.02 7.94
CA ALA A 162 -12.02 39.53 7.74
C ALA A 162 -12.76 39.20 9.05
N GLU A 163 -12.04 38.84 10.11
CA GLU A 163 -12.59 38.63 11.45
C GLU A 163 -12.85 39.97 12.15
N GLU A 164 -11.92 40.92 12.08
CA GLU A 164 -12.08 42.28 12.62
C GLU A 164 -13.25 43.01 11.95
N GLY A 165 -13.33 43.01 10.62
CA GLY A 165 -14.45 43.62 9.89
C GLY A 165 -15.80 42.90 10.06
N LYS A 166 -15.82 41.70 10.67
CA LYS A 166 -17.05 41.03 11.11
C LYS A 166 -17.42 41.36 12.55
N ALA A 167 -16.45 41.70 13.40
CA ALA A 167 -16.67 42.10 14.78
C ALA A 167 -17.06 43.59 14.90
N GLU A 168 -16.68 44.40 13.92
CA GLU A 168 -17.02 45.83 13.80
C GLU A 168 -18.40 46.05 13.16
N LYS A 169 -19.06 44.98 12.69
CA LYS A 169 -20.44 44.95 12.21
C LYS A 169 -21.35 44.29 13.24
#